data_AF-S4NXB3-F1
#
_entry.id   AF-S4NXB3-F1
#
_cell.length_a   1.000
_cell.length_b   1.000
_cell.length_c   1.000
_cell.angle_alpha   90.00
_cell.angle_beta   90.00
_cell.angle_gamma   90.00
#
_symmetry.space_group_name_H-M   'P 1'
#
loop_
_entity.id
_entity.type
_entity.pdbx_description
1 polymer ?
#
loop_
_entity_poly.entity_id
_entity_poly.type
_entity_poly.pdbx_seq_one_letter_code
_entity_poly.pdbx_strand_id
1 'polypeptide(L)'
;MRLDLLRTPLRSECADRVICIAVIHHFSSQARRLDAVSTIARLLRPGGRALITVWAKDQTKSNYLCKDKENSASSLHHTVDGINLPIHENRTQFKHNDLLVPWKLRKIKENKLENQSNTTLLRYYHVFEEGELDRLCGVPDLVVERSFYEEGNWCVICRKVCLSY
;
A
#
# COMPACT_ATOMS: atom_id res chain seq x y z
N MET A 1 0.78 6.44 -20.60
CA MET A 1 2.08 6.81 -19.98
C MET A 1 2.38 5.82 -18.87
N ARG A 2 3.60 5.27 -18.79
CA ARG A 2 4.04 4.40 -17.70
C ARG A 2 5.05 5.17 -16.85
N LEU A 3 4.91 5.16 -15.52
CA LEU A 3 5.77 5.91 -14.61
C LEU A 3 6.05 5.11 -13.33
N ASP A 4 7.17 5.40 -12.70
CA ASP A 4 7.53 4.95 -11.35
C ASP A 4 7.29 6.11 -10.38
N LEU A 5 6.54 5.85 -9.31
CA LEU A 5 6.24 6.86 -8.30
C LEU A 5 7.50 7.36 -7.58
N LEU A 6 8.55 6.55 -7.46
CA LEU A 6 9.81 6.97 -6.84
C LEU A 6 10.68 7.80 -7.79
N ARG A 7 10.46 7.70 -9.10
CA ARG A 7 11.30 8.32 -10.15
C ARG A 7 10.45 8.85 -11.28
N THR A 8 9.52 9.75 -10.96
CA THR A 8 8.60 10.32 -11.95
C THR A 8 9.25 11.47 -12.73
N PRO A 9 9.17 11.47 -14.08
CA PRO A 9 9.69 12.57 -14.92
C PRO A 9 8.78 13.81 -14.92
N LEU A 10 7.68 13.77 -14.17
CA LEU A 10 6.76 14.89 -14.08
C LEU A 10 7.41 16.06 -13.34
N ARG A 11 7.23 17.26 -13.90
CA ARG A 11 7.70 18.52 -13.32
C ARG A 11 7.09 18.72 -11.93
N SER A 12 7.82 19.39 -11.04
CA SER A 12 7.27 19.80 -9.75
C SER A 12 6.07 20.74 -9.94
N GLU A 13 5.15 20.71 -8.99
CA GLU A 13 4.00 21.64 -8.94
C GLU A 13 3.15 21.62 -10.22
N CYS A 14 2.93 20.42 -10.75
CA CYS A 14 2.16 20.20 -11.97
C CYS A 14 0.71 19.82 -11.72
N ALA A 15 0.34 19.48 -10.48
CA ALA A 15 -0.97 18.94 -10.15
C ALA A 15 -1.65 19.74 -9.02
N ASP A 16 -2.92 20.07 -9.22
CA ASP A 16 -3.77 20.64 -8.17
C ASP A 16 -4.30 19.53 -7.24
N ARG A 17 -4.41 18.30 -7.75
CA ARG A 17 -4.91 17.12 -7.04
C ARG A 17 -4.08 15.88 -7.39
N VAL A 18 -3.79 15.05 -6.40
CA VAL A 18 -3.17 13.72 -6.57
C VAL A 18 -4.01 12.67 -5.85
N ILE A 19 -4.19 11.50 -6.46
CA ILE A 19 -4.86 10.35 -5.83
C ILE A 19 -3.91 9.17 -5.88
N CYS A 20 -3.61 8.58 -4.72
CA CYS A 20 -2.70 7.46 -4.56
C CYS A 20 -3.41 6.35 -3.78
N ILE A 21 -4.04 5.42 -4.50
CA ILE A 21 -4.88 4.37 -3.91
C ILE A 21 -4.13 3.04 -3.93
N ALA A 22 -3.91 2.43 -2.77
CA ALA A 22 -3.33 1.09 -2.63
C ALA A 22 -1.99 0.93 -3.40
N VAL A 23 -1.10 1.92 -3.29
CA VAL A 23 0.24 1.89 -3.93
C VAL A 23 1.34 1.83 -2.89
N ILE A 24 1.35 2.75 -1.92
CA ILE A 24 2.50 2.94 -1.01
C ILE A 24 2.79 1.71 -0.15
N HIS A 25 1.78 0.92 0.20
CA HIS A 25 1.95 -0.33 0.94
C HIS A 25 2.77 -1.40 0.21
N HIS A 26 3.11 -1.22 -1.07
CA HIS A 26 3.95 -2.14 -1.83
C HIS A 26 5.46 -1.88 -1.65
N PHE A 27 5.85 -0.76 -1.04
CA PHE A 27 7.26 -0.45 -0.81
C PHE A 27 7.74 -1.08 0.50
N SER A 28 8.77 -1.92 0.40
CA SER A 28 9.29 -2.74 1.51
C SER A 28 10.05 -1.97 2.58
N SER A 29 10.63 -0.84 2.25
CA SER A 29 11.31 0.00 3.23
C SER A 29 10.52 1.25 3.55
N GLN A 30 10.59 1.68 4.81
CA GLN A 30 10.03 2.95 5.26
C GLN A 30 10.61 4.13 4.46
N ALA A 31 11.90 4.10 4.14
CA ALA A 31 12.55 5.12 3.31
C ALA A 31 11.86 5.28 1.95
N ARG A 32 11.58 4.18 1.23
CA ARG A 32 10.88 4.25 -0.06
C ARG A 32 9.43 4.72 0.07
N ARG A 33 8.75 4.38 1.17
CA ARG A 33 7.41 4.90 1.48
C ARG A 33 7.44 6.41 1.69
N LEU A 34 8.45 6.92 2.40
CA LEU A 34 8.68 8.35 2.60
C LEU A 34 9.01 9.05 1.27
N ASP A 35 9.87 8.47 0.43
CA ASP A 35 10.21 9.00 -0.90
C ASP A 35 8.97 9.12 -1.80
N ALA A 36 8.05 8.16 -1.72
CA ALA A 36 6.78 8.19 -2.45
C ALA A 36 5.90 9.37 -2.00
N VAL A 37 5.77 9.58 -0.68
CA VAL A 37 5.03 10.73 -0.12
C VAL A 37 5.70 12.05 -0.50
N SER A 38 7.02 12.15 -0.39
CA SER A 38 7.80 13.32 -0.81
C SER A 38 7.62 13.61 -2.30
N THR A 39 7.54 12.56 -3.14
CA THR A 39 7.26 12.74 -4.57
C THR A 39 5.85 13.28 -4.79
N ILE A 40 4.84 12.78 -4.06
CA ILE A 40 3.48 13.33 -4.12
C ILE A 40 3.48 14.82 -3.72
N ALA A 41 4.16 15.18 -2.63
CA ALA A 41 4.31 16.56 -2.19
C ALA A 41 4.95 17.46 -3.26
N ARG A 42 6.01 16.98 -3.90
CA ARG A 42 6.71 17.68 -4.98
C ARG A 42 5.81 17.94 -6.20
N LEU A 43 4.96 16.99 -6.57
CA LEU A 43 4.05 17.11 -7.72
C LEU A 43 2.90 18.08 -7.46
N LEU A 44 2.46 18.20 -6.21
CA LEU A 44 1.41 19.13 -5.83
C LEU A 44 1.87 20.58 -5.98
N ARG A 45 0.97 21.41 -6.49
CA ARG A 45 1.06 22.87 -6.38
C ARG A 45 0.84 23.30 -4.93
N PRO A 46 1.37 24.46 -4.50
CA PRO A 46 1.01 25.04 -3.22
C PRO A 46 -0.52 25.18 -3.09
N GLY A 47 -1.09 24.72 -1.96
CA GLY A 47 -2.54 24.63 -1.77
C GLY A 47 -3.23 23.42 -2.45
N GLY A 48 -2.49 22.64 -3.26
CA GLY A 48 -2.95 21.39 -3.85
C GLY A 48 -3.20 20.30 -2.81
N ARG A 49 -4.03 19.31 -3.14
CA ARG A 49 -4.44 18.24 -2.22
C ARG A 49 -4.12 16.85 -2.74
N ALA A 50 -3.70 15.95 -1.86
CA ALA A 50 -3.56 14.53 -2.14
C ALA A 50 -4.52 13.69 -1.30
N LEU A 51 -5.11 12.66 -1.90
CA LEU A 51 -5.72 11.53 -1.19
C LEU A 51 -4.77 10.34 -1.28
N ILE A 52 -4.39 9.78 -0.14
CA ILE A 52 -3.54 8.58 -0.04
C ILE A 52 -4.30 7.52 0.73
N THR A 53 -4.38 6.30 0.17
CA THR A 53 -5.00 5.16 0.84
C THR A 53 -4.07 3.95 0.87
N VAL A 54 -4.03 3.28 2.03
CA VAL A 54 -3.21 2.08 2.29
C VAL A 54 -4.02 1.06 3.07
N TRP A 55 -3.59 -0.20 3.04
CA TRP A 55 -4.30 -1.27 3.75
C TRP A 55 -4.08 -1.11 5.26
N ALA A 56 -5.16 -1.20 6.03
CA ALA A 56 -5.09 -1.26 7.47
C ALA A 56 -4.70 -2.67 7.93
N LYS A 57 -3.84 -2.75 8.94
CA LYS A 57 -3.55 -4.01 9.63
C LYS A 57 -4.79 -4.54 10.33
N ASP A 58 -5.53 -3.65 11.00
CA ASP A 58 -6.81 -3.99 11.59
C ASP A 58 -7.94 -3.95 10.56
N GLN A 59 -8.50 -5.12 10.25
CA GLN A 59 -9.61 -5.29 9.30
C GLN A 59 -10.93 -5.63 10.00
N THR A 60 -10.99 -5.57 11.35
CA THR A 60 -12.18 -5.99 12.12
C THR A 60 -13.45 -5.21 11.76
N LYS A 61 -13.29 -3.97 11.28
CA LYS A 61 -14.40 -3.09 10.87
C LYS A 61 -14.67 -3.12 9.35
N SER A 62 -14.07 -4.04 8.59
CA SER A 62 -14.28 -4.16 7.14
C SER A 62 -15.07 -5.42 6.77
N ASN A 63 -15.62 -5.43 5.56
CA ASN A 63 -16.28 -6.61 4.99
C ASN A 63 -15.31 -7.66 4.43
N TYR A 64 -13.99 -7.48 4.64
CA TYR A 64 -12.96 -8.37 4.09
C TYR A 64 -12.90 -9.74 4.80
N LEU A 65 -13.10 -9.75 6.11
CA LEU A 65 -12.92 -10.94 6.94
C LEU A 65 -14.04 -11.96 6.73
N CYS A 66 -13.66 -13.22 6.55
CA CYS A 66 -14.62 -14.33 6.50
C CYS A 66 -14.96 -14.78 7.91
N LYS A 67 -16.24 -14.69 8.30
CA LYS A 67 -16.72 -15.02 9.66
C LYS A 67 -16.52 -16.49 10.05
N ASP A 68 -16.44 -17.38 9.07
CA ASP A 68 -16.32 -18.84 9.28
C ASP A 68 -14.85 -19.32 9.34
N LYS A 69 -13.89 -18.44 9.08
CA LYS A 69 -12.46 -18.76 9.18
C LYS A 69 -11.92 -18.32 10.53
N GLU A 70 -12.05 -19.20 11.53
CA GLU A 70 -11.23 -19.06 12.73
C GLU A 70 -9.75 -19.29 12.38
N ASN A 71 -8.87 -18.48 13.01
CA ASN A 71 -7.43 -18.42 12.76
C ASN A 71 -6.75 -19.77 12.95
N SER A 72 -6.81 -20.66 11.96
CA SER A 72 -6.05 -21.91 11.94
C SER A 72 -4.56 -21.56 11.87
N ALA A 73 -3.83 -21.91 12.93
CA ALA A 73 -2.52 -21.39 13.28
C ALA A 73 -1.34 -21.93 12.45
N SER A 74 -1.51 -22.15 11.15
CA SER A 74 -0.36 -22.42 10.27
C SER A 74 0.14 -21.12 9.65
N SER A 75 1.03 -20.42 10.35
CA SER A 75 1.78 -19.31 9.77
C SER A 75 2.73 -19.88 8.73
N LEU A 76 2.33 -19.89 7.46
CA LEU A 76 3.23 -20.21 6.36
C LEU A 76 4.25 -19.08 6.24
N HIS A 77 5.49 -19.45 5.94
CA HIS A 77 6.63 -18.56 5.94
C HIS A 77 7.42 -18.77 4.63
N HIS A 78 7.98 -17.70 4.09
CA HIS A 78 8.84 -17.75 2.90
C HIS A 78 10.11 -16.97 3.17
N THR A 79 11.26 -17.59 2.88
CA THR A 79 12.56 -16.94 3.04
C THR A 79 12.96 -16.27 1.73
N VAL A 80 13.21 -14.96 1.78
CA VAL A 80 13.71 -14.14 0.67
C VAL A 80 15.03 -13.52 1.14
N ASP A 81 16.14 -13.83 0.47
CA ASP A 81 17.48 -13.30 0.80
C ASP A 81 17.85 -13.43 2.29
N GLY A 82 17.49 -14.55 2.91
CA GLY A 82 17.74 -14.82 4.33
C GLY A 82 16.73 -14.20 5.30
N ILE A 83 15.75 -13.44 4.81
CA ILE A 83 14.68 -12.84 5.61
C ILE A 83 13.45 -13.74 5.55
N ASN A 84 12.94 -14.15 6.71
CA ASN A 84 11.74 -14.95 6.80
C ASN A 84 10.50 -14.06 6.92
N LEU A 85 9.64 -14.06 5.89
CA LEU A 85 8.40 -13.28 5.85
C LEU A 85 7.17 -14.19 5.94
N PRO A 86 6.15 -13.82 6.75
CA PRO A 86 4.91 -14.56 6.83
C PRO A 86 4.09 -14.42 5.54
N ILE A 87 3.44 -15.49 5.12
CA ILE A 87 2.48 -15.50 4.02
C ILE A 87 1.08 -15.31 4.61
N HIS A 88 0.38 -14.27 4.14
CA HIS A 88 -0.98 -13.98 4.58
C HIS A 88 -1.99 -14.94 3.98
N GLU A 89 -2.93 -15.38 4.80
CA GLU A 89 -4.08 -16.14 4.34
C GLU A 89 -5.24 -15.19 4.01
N ASN A 90 -5.72 -15.25 2.77
CA ASN A 90 -6.81 -14.39 2.33
C ASN A 90 -8.08 -14.54 3.20
N ARG A 91 -8.70 -13.38 3.50
CA ARG A 91 -9.90 -13.22 4.34
C ARG A 91 -9.71 -13.52 5.83
N THR A 92 -8.47 -13.45 6.31
CA THR A 92 -8.13 -13.51 7.74
C THR A 92 -7.56 -12.17 8.23
N GLN A 93 -7.47 -11.98 9.54
CA GLN A 93 -6.89 -10.78 10.14
C GLN A 93 -5.38 -10.75 9.92
N PHE A 94 -4.83 -9.58 9.57
CA PHE A 94 -3.38 -9.42 9.46
C PHE A 94 -2.72 -9.47 10.84
N LYS A 95 -1.73 -10.36 11.01
CA LYS A 95 -0.99 -10.53 12.26
C LYS A 95 0.32 -9.74 12.29
N HIS A 96 0.89 -9.47 11.12
CA HIS A 96 2.17 -8.77 10.94
C HIS A 96 1.97 -7.57 10.01
N ASN A 97 2.81 -6.54 10.14
CA ASN A 97 2.80 -5.39 9.23
C ASN A 97 3.41 -5.77 7.89
N ASP A 98 4.52 -6.51 7.92
CA ASP A 98 5.25 -6.96 6.74
C ASP A 98 4.92 -8.41 6.41
N LEU A 99 4.38 -8.64 5.22
CA LEU A 99 3.93 -9.97 4.82
C LEU A 99 3.89 -10.15 3.30
N LEU A 100 3.73 -11.40 2.89
CA LEU A 100 3.56 -11.81 1.51
C LEU A 100 2.11 -12.18 1.25
N VAL A 101 1.50 -11.57 0.23
CA VAL A 101 0.14 -11.88 -0.22
C VAL A 101 0.20 -12.78 -1.46
N PRO A 102 -0.44 -13.96 -1.43
CA PRO A 102 -0.56 -14.82 -2.60
C PRO A 102 -1.34 -14.16 -3.76
N TRP A 103 -0.77 -14.18 -4.95
CA TRP A 103 -1.36 -13.69 -6.18
C TRP A 103 -1.35 -14.78 -7.25
N LYS A 104 -2.55 -15.28 -7.60
CA LYS A 104 -2.73 -16.35 -8.58
C LYS A 104 -2.77 -15.76 -9.99
N LEU A 105 -1.86 -16.20 -10.85
CA LEU A 105 -1.89 -15.89 -12.28
C LEU A 105 -3.12 -16.58 -12.91
N ARG A 106 -3.98 -15.80 -13.58
CA ARG A 106 -5.04 -16.37 -14.44
C ARG A 106 -4.40 -16.81 -15.75
N LYS A 107 -4.53 -18.09 -16.11
CA LYS A 107 -4.13 -18.56 -17.46
C LYS A 107 -5.04 -17.91 -18.51
N ILE A 108 -4.44 -17.32 -19.54
CA ILE A 108 -5.13 -17.01 -20.79
C ILE A 108 -5.40 -18.37 -21.46
N LYS A 109 -6.66 -18.65 -21.82
CA LYS A 109 -7.05 -19.88 -22.51
C LYS A 109 -6.58 -19.81 -23.96
N GLU A 110 -5.32 -20.11 -24.21
CA GLU A 110 -4.87 -20.55 -25.53
C GLU A 110 -4.49 -22.03 -25.45
N ASN A 111 -5.17 -22.79 -26.30
CA ASN A 111 -5.15 -24.22 -26.57
C ASN A 111 -4.26 -25.14 -25.71
N LYS A 112 -4.98 -26.04 -25.02
CA LYS A 112 -4.59 -27.35 -24.49
C LYS A 112 -3.19 -27.82 -24.90
N LEU A 113 -2.25 -27.77 -23.98
CA LEU A 113 -1.42 -28.89 -23.58
C LEU A 113 -0.85 -28.63 -22.16
N GLU A 114 -0.77 -29.70 -21.37
CA GLU A 114 0.09 -29.90 -20.19
C GLU A 114 -0.34 -29.48 -18.77
N ASN A 115 -0.17 -30.48 -17.89
CA ASN A 115 -0.11 -30.48 -16.43
C ASN A 115 0.98 -29.53 -15.88
N GLN A 116 0.80 -28.23 -16.04
CA GLN A 116 1.69 -27.23 -15.43
C GLN A 116 0.96 -26.44 -14.33
N SER A 117 1.48 -26.62 -13.11
CA SER A 117 1.09 -26.05 -11.82
C SER A 117 0.45 -24.65 -11.89
N ASN A 118 -0.58 -24.42 -11.09
CA ASN A 118 -1.06 -23.07 -10.78
C ASN A 118 0.07 -22.24 -10.14
N THR A 119 0.80 -21.44 -10.93
CA THR A 119 1.89 -20.60 -10.40
C THR A 119 1.29 -19.47 -9.58
N THR A 120 1.40 -19.58 -8.26
CA THR A 120 1.06 -18.52 -7.31
C THR A 120 2.32 -17.71 -7.05
N LEU A 121 2.29 -16.42 -7.36
CA LEU A 121 3.36 -15.50 -7.01
C LEU A 121 3.08 -14.87 -5.65
N LEU A 122 4.14 -14.52 -4.92
CA LEU A 122 4.04 -13.82 -3.65
C LEU A 122 4.37 -12.35 -3.86
N ARG A 123 3.52 -11.45 -3.35
CA ARG A 123 3.74 -10.00 -3.42
C ARG A 123 3.92 -9.46 -2.03
N TYR A 124 4.94 -8.64 -1.83
CA TYR A 124 5.13 -7.94 -0.57
C TYR A 124 4.06 -6.87 -0.34
N TYR A 125 3.59 -6.79 0.90
CA TYR A 125 2.75 -5.72 1.41
C TYR A 125 3.22 -5.30 2.81
N HIS A 126 3.09 -4.00 3.07
CA HIS A 126 3.17 -3.38 4.38
C HIS A 126 1.77 -2.88 4.78
N VAL A 127 1.10 -3.57 5.70
CA VAL A 127 -0.20 -3.13 6.25
C VAL A 127 0.04 -2.18 7.42
N PHE A 128 -0.71 -1.08 7.43
CA PHE A 128 -0.47 0.06 8.31
C PHE A 128 -1.26 -0.02 9.60
N GLU A 129 -0.63 0.40 10.70
CA GLU A 129 -1.30 0.63 11.98
C GLU A 129 -1.99 1.99 12.04
N GLU A 130 -2.86 2.16 13.03
CA GLU A 130 -3.55 3.43 13.26
C GLU A 130 -2.56 4.58 13.47
N GLY A 131 -2.78 5.68 12.75
CA GLY A 131 -1.91 6.87 12.76
C GLY A 131 -0.54 6.68 12.12
N GLU A 132 -0.20 5.50 11.59
CA GLU A 132 1.09 5.29 10.91
C GLU A 132 1.16 6.07 9.60
N LEU A 133 0.09 6.07 8.81
CA LEU A 133 0.03 6.82 7.56
C LEU A 133 0.10 8.33 7.81
N ASP A 134 -0.54 8.83 8.87
CA ASP A 134 -0.47 10.23 9.30
C ASP A 134 0.98 10.65 9.58
N ARG A 135 1.72 9.84 10.36
CA ARG A 135 3.15 10.09 10.65
C ARG A 135 3.99 10.05 9.38
N LEU A 136 3.72 9.10 8.48
CA LEU A 136 4.41 9.01 7.18
C LEU A 136 4.15 10.26 6.31
N CYS A 137 2.96 10.84 6.41
CA CYS A 137 2.58 12.07 5.70
C CYS A 137 3.10 13.35 6.34
N GLY A 138 3.74 13.28 7.51
CA GLY A 138 4.34 14.41 8.23
C GLY A 138 5.64 14.94 7.62
N VAL A 139 5.72 15.02 6.29
CA VAL A 139 6.84 15.64 5.57
C VAL A 139 6.71 17.16 5.57
N PRO A 140 7.81 17.94 5.49
CA PRO A 140 7.78 19.41 5.68
C PRO A 140 6.77 20.16 4.80
N ASP A 141 6.55 19.70 3.57
CA ASP A 141 5.70 20.38 2.59
C ASP A 141 4.21 19.98 2.65
N LEU A 142 3.85 19.01 3.49
CA LEU A 142 2.47 18.52 3.61
C LEU A 142 1.91 18.72 5.01
N VAL A 143 0.64 19.10 5.06
CA VAL A 143 -0.17 19.08 6.28
C VAL A 143 -1.32 18.11 6.08
N VAL A 144 -1.49 17.19 7.02
CA VAL A 144 -2.65 16.30 7.08
C VAL A 144 -3.88 17.13 7.46
N GLU A 145 -4.86 17.21 6.57
CA GLU A 145 -6.14 17.89 6.82
C GLU A 145 -7.17 16.93 7.43
N ARG A 146 -7.15 15.66 7.02
CA ARG A 146 -8.10 14.65 7.49
C ARG A 146 -7.47 13.26 7.44
N SER A 147 -7.70 12.45 8.46
CA SER A 147 -7.38 11.03 8.50
C SER A 147 -8.62 10.24 8.93
N PHE A 148 -8.88 9.12 8.27
CA PHE A 148 -10.04 8.27 8.56
C PHE A 148 -9.83 6.83 8.08
N TYR A 149 -10.64 5.93 8.64
CA TYR A 149 -10.69 4.53 8.25
C TYR A 149 -11.89 4.28 7.32
N GLU A 150 -11.67 3.53 6.23
CA GLU A 150 -12.74 3.14 5.30
C GLU A 150 -12.51 1.71 4.75
N GLU A 151 -13.45 0.79 5.02
CA GLU A 151 -13.47 -0.59 4.49
C GLU A 151 -12.10 -1.29 4.50
N GLY A 152 -11.37 -1.20 5.61
CA GLY A 152 -10.07 -1.87 5.73
C GLY A 152 -8.89 -1.05 5.25
N ASN A 153 -9.06 0.26 5.06
CA ASN A 153 -8.00 1.13 4.58
C ASN A 153 -7.84 2.31 5.53
N TRP A 154 -6.60 2.71 5.75
CA TRP A 154 -6.29 4.02 6.28
C TRP A 154 -6.22 5.01 5.13
N CYS A 155 -6.96 6.11 5.26
CA CYS A 155 -7.11 7.14 4.25
C CYS A 155 -6.68 8.48 4.85
N VAL A 156 -5.78 9.18 4.16
CA VAL A 156 -5.30 10.50 4.56
C VAL A 156 -5.49 11.49 3.42
N ILE A 157 -6.04 12.66 3.74
CA ILE A 157 -6.09 13.82 2.86
C ILE A 157 -5.05 14.82 3.35
N CYS A 158 -4.06 15.11 2.50
CA CYS A 158 -3.01 16.10 2.76
C CYS A 158 -3.18 17.32 1.86
N ARG A 159 -2.76 18.48 2.35
CA ARG A 159 -2.60 19.70 1.55
C ARG A 159 -1.15 20.15 1.54
N LYS A 160 -0.65 20.59 0.38
CA LYS A 160 0.66 21.21 0.28
C LYS A 160 0.63 22.63 0.85
N VAL A 161 1.58 22.96 1.72
CA VAL A 161 1.72 24.31 2.27
C VAL A 161 2.43 25.24 1.27
N CYS A 162 2.05 26.52 1.24
CA CYS A 162 2.89 27.54 0.63
C CYS A 162 4.04 27.83 1.60
N LEU A 163 5.28 27.71 1.15
CA LEU A 163 6.39 28.31 1.87
C LEU A 163 6.29 29.84 1.68
N SER A 164 5.84 30.55 2.70
CA SER A 164 6.00 32.01 2.77
C SER A 164 7.47 32.30 3.08
N TYR A 165 8.20 32.83 2.08
CA TYR A 165 9.48 33.49 2.27
C TYR A 165 9.25 34.95 2.65
#